data_AF-A0A0F3GPG6-F1
#
_entry.id   AF-A0A0F3GPG6-F1
#
_cell.length_a   1.000
_cell.length_b   1.000
_cell.length_c   1.000
_cell.angle_alpha   90.00
_cell.angle_beta   90.00
_cell.angle_gamma   90.00
#
_symmetry.space_group_name_H-M   'P 1'
#
loop_
_entity.id
_entity.type
_entity.pdbx_description
1 polymer ?
#
loop_
_entity_poly.entity_id
_entity_poly.type
_entity_poly.pdbx_seq_one_letter_code
_entity_poly.pdbx_strand_id
1 'polypeptide(L)'
;TREIRGNMPAVSTIMGKDNQEALDKKLSGENKTTAYETAKKGGKHSGFLQNYQERPIEELQKSVSSIERQIIDHYAKIQNPQGHIKDFVHLDPRRQDYLVESKWPSDIKRLNEQLEILEGIILLKLEE
;
A
#
# COMPACT_ATOMS: atom_id res chain seq x y z
N THR A 1 18.84 8.77 37.85
CA THR A 1 18.80 7.33 37.52
C THR A 1 18.63 7.18 36.02
N ARG A 2 19.48 6.35 35.42
CA ARG A 2 19.92 6.36 34.02
C ARG A 2 18.89 5.67 33.10
N GLU A 3 18.66 6.29 31.94
CA GLU A 3 18.31 5.75 30.62
C GLU A 3 17.56 4.40 30.50
N ILE A 4 16.31 4.46 30.04
CA ILE A 4 15.74 3.44 29.14
C ILE A 4 14.93 4.14 28.04
N ARG A 5 15.61 4.89 27.16
CA ARG A 5 15.13 5.00 25.76
C ARG A 5 15.64 3.74 25.08
N GLY A 6 14.78 2.74 25.00
CA GLY A 6 15.03 1.57 24.15
C GLY A 6 15.32 2.09 22.75
N ASN A 7 16.58 2.02 22.35
CA ASN A 7 17.04 2.23 21.00
C ASN A 7 16.36 1.14 20.15
N MET A 8 15.14 1.41 19.67
CA MET A 8 14.51 0.54 18.70
C MET A 8 15.45 0.49 17.50
N PRO A 9 15.88 -0.70 17.07
CA PRO A 9 16.70 -0.80 15.89
C PRO A 9 15.93 -0.21 14.72
N ALA A 10 16.60 0.59 13.89
CA ALA A 10 16.02 1.05 12.64
C ALA A 10 15.48 -0.15 11.86
N VAL A 11 14.35 0.02 11.16
CA VAL A 11 13.70 -1.05 10.37
C VAL A 11 14.69 -1.74 9.41
N SER A 12 15.75 -1.02 9.02
CA SER A 12 16.90 -1.51 8.25
C SER A 12 17.69 -2.66 8.89
N THR A 13 17.62 -2.84 10.22
CA THR A 13 18.32 -3.91 10.95
C THR A 13 17.53 -5.21 10.99
N ILE A 14 16.21 -5.18 10.76
CA ILE A 14 15.32 -6.35 10.84
C ILE A 14 15.21 -7.06 9.47
N MET A 15 15.46 -6.36 8.37
CA MET A 15 15.37 -6.94 7.02
C MET A 15 16.78 -7.15 6.44
N GLY A 16 17.06 -8.39 5.99
CA GLY A 16 18.35 -8.77 5.40
C GLY A 16 18.77 -7.88 4.22
N LYS A 17 20.07 -7.88 3.89
CA LYS A 17 20.70 -7.01 2.88
C LYS A 17 20.02 -7.06 1.51
N ASP A 18 19.38 -8.17 1.17
CA ASP A 18 18.63 -8.39 -0.07
C ASP A 18 17.43 -7.42 -0.21
N ASN A 19 16.89 -6.93 0.89
CA ASN A 19 15.83 -5.91 0.90
C ASN A 19 16.33 -4.48 0.72
N GLN A 20 17.62 -4.20 1.00
CA GLN A 20 18.21 -2.88 0.75
C GLN A 20 18.49 -2.68 -0.74
N GLU A 21 18.97 -3.72 -1.43
CA GLU A 21 19.17 -3.70 -2.88
C GLU A 21 17.83 -3.66 -3.63
N ALA A 22 16.77 -4.30 -3.10
CA ALA A 22 15.40 -4.13 -3.59
C ALA A 22 14.86 -2.71 -3.34
N LEU A 23 15.22 -2.06 -2.22
CA LEU A 23 14.86 -0.67 -1.92
C LEU A 23 15.57 0.29 -2.89
N ASP A 24 16.87 0.09 -3.10
CA ASP A 24 17.71 0.89 -3.97
C ASP A 24 17.34 0.69 -5.44
N LYS A 25 16.95 -0.54 -5.84
CA LYS A 25 16.37 -0.83 -7.17
C LYS A 25 14.95 -0.28 -7.33
N LYS A 26 14.18 -0.21 -6.23
CA LYS A 26 12.88 0.50 -6.17
C LYS A 26 13.10 2.03 -6.22
N LEU A 27 14.28 2.53 -5.88
CA LEU A 27 14.67 3.95 -5.99
C LEU A 27 15.37 4.29 -7.32
N SER A 28 16.05 3.32 -7.96
CA SER A 28 16.73 3.50 -9.24
C SER A 28 15.77 3.34 -10.42
N GLY A 29 14.87 4.31 -10.62
CA GLY A 29 14.30 4.79 -11.89
C GLY A 29 13.69 3.85 -12.95
N GLU A 30 13.86 2.52 -12.90
CA GLU A 30 13.66 1.66 -14.07
C GLU A 30 12.40 0.77 -14.01
N ASN A 31 11.60 0.79 -12.95
CA ASN A 31 10.37 -0.03 -12.89
C ASN A 31 9.20 0.55 -12.07
N LYS A 32 9.15 1.87 -11.89
CA LYS A 32 8.04 2.59 -11.25
C LYS A 32 7.36 3.42 -12.33
N THR A 33 6.24 3.07 -12.95
CA THR A 33 4.93 2.87 -12.31
C THR A 33 3.89 2.68 -13.42
N THR A 34 3.38 1.46 -13.63
CA THR A 34 2.37 1.24 -14.69
C THR A 34 1.05 1.94 -14.37
N ALA A 35 0.65 1.98 -13.09
CA ALA A 35 -0.58 2.60 -12.66
C ALA A 35 -0.55 4.14 -12.77
N TYR A 36 0.57 4.77 -12.36
CA TYR A 36 0.75 6.22 -12.49
C TYR A 36 0.77 6.68 -13.94
N GLU A 37 1.55 6.03 -14.81
CA GLU A 37 1.59 6.36 -16.23
C GLU A 37 0.23 6.14 -16.92
N THR A 38 -0.48 5.09 -16.54
CA THR A 38 -1.85 4.84 -17.03
C THR A 38 -2.81 5.94 -16.57
N ALA A 39 -2.74 6.35 -15.30
CA ALA A 39 -3.55 7.43 -14.76
C ALA A 39 -3.24 8.79 -15.41
N LYS A 40 -1.96 9.08 -15.65
CA LYS A 40 -1.48 10.30 -16.33
C LYS A 40 -1.98 10.40 -17.77
N LYS A 41 -2.09 9.26 -18.47
CA LYS A 41 -2.69 9.16 -19.82
C LYS A 41 -4.23 9.25 -19.81
N GLY A 42 -4.86 9.50 -18.67
CA GLY A 42 -6.32 9.58 -18.53
C GLY A 42 -7.02 8.23 -18.34
N GLY A 43 -6.27 7.15 -18.16
CA GLY A 43 -6.79 5.80 -17.97
C GLY A 43 -7.31 5.52 -16.55
N LYS A 44 -7.20 4.26 -16.12
CA LYS A 44 -7.60 3.83 -14.78
C LYS A 44 -6.94 4.72 -13.72
N HIS A 45 -7.73 5.13 -12.72
CA HIS A 45 -7.31 6.00 -11.61
C HIS A 45 -6.92 7.44 -11.98
N SER A 46 -7.23 7.93 -13.19
CA SER A 46 -7.00 9.33 -13.57
C SER A 46 -7.65 10.34 -12.61
N GLY A 47 -8.89 10.08 -12.18
CA GLY A 47 -9.56 10.91 -11.17
C GLY A 47 -8.89 10.86 -9.78
N PHE A 48 -8.28 9.72 -9.42
CA PHE A 48 -7.51 9.61 -8.17
C PHE A 48 -6.22 10.44 -8.26
N LEU A 49 -5.49 10.36 -9.38
CA LEU A 49 -4.32 11.20 -9.64
C LEU A 49 -4.66 12.70 -9.54
N GLN A 50 -5.75 13.14 -10.21
CA GLN A 50 -6.17 14.54 -10.18
C GLN A 50 -6.45 15.06 -8.77
N ASN A 51 -7.07 14.25 -7.91
CA ASN A 51 -7.40 14.62 -6.54
C ASN A 51 -6.19 14.75 -5.59
N TYR A 52 -5.06 14.15 -5.95
CA TYR A 52 -3.87 14.06 -5.09
C TYR A 52 -2.65 14.80 -5.62
N GLN A 53 -2.52 15.02 -6.94
CA GLN A 53 -1.33 15.64 -7.55
C GLN A 53 -1.00 17.03 -6.99
N GLU A 54 -1.99 17.80 -6.56
CA GLU A 54 -1.81 19.15 -6.02
C GLU A 54 -1.56 19.18 -4.50
N ARG A 55 -1.70 18.04 -3.82
CA ARG A 55 -1.53 17.96 -2.36
C ARG A 55 -0.06 18.10 -1.95
N PRO A 56 0.21 18.60 -0.73
CA PRO A 56 1.55 18.65 -0.18
C PRO A 56 2.08 17.24 0.13
N ILE A 57 3.41 17.07 0.10
CA ILE A 57 4.08 15.76 0.26
C ILE A 57 3.67 15.09 1.59
N GLU A 58 3.51 15.85 2.67
CA GLU A 58 3.13 15.33 3.97
C GLU A 58 1.72 14.72 3.98
N GLU A 59 0.79 15.29 3.20
CA GLU A 59 -0.54 14.70 3.02
C GLU A 59 -0.51 13.43 2.17
N LEU A 60 0.35 13.41 1.14
CA LEU A 60 0.57 12.23 0.32
C LEU A 60 1.14 11.08 1.15
N GLN A 61 2.13 11.35 2.00
CA GLN A 61 2.71 10.36 2.92
C GLN A 61 1.68 9.81 3.91
N LYS A 62 0.84 10.67 4.50
CA LYS A 62 -0.27 10.21 5.36
C LYS A 62 -1.23 9.28 4.62
N SER A 63 -1.49 9.58 3.35
CA SER A 63 -2.36 8.79 2.49
C SER A 63 -1.73 7.44 2.15
N VAL A 64 -0.42 7.40 1.85
CA VAL A 64 0.36 6.16 1.67
C VAL A 64 0.24 5.29 2.91
N SER A 65 0.56 5.82 4.10
CA SER A 65 0.46 5.06 5.35
C SER A 65 -0.97 4.57 5.63
N SER A 66 -1.99 5.32 5.20
CA SER A 66 -3.37 4.87 5.34
C SER A 66 -3.73 3.73 4.38
N ILE A 67 -3.22 3.74 3.16
CA ILE A 67 -3.43 2.67 2.18
C ILE A 67 -2.69 1.41 2.61
N GLU A 68 -1.46 1.53 3.09
CA GLU A 68 -0.68 0.40 3.63
C GLU A 68 -1.42 -0.31 4.77
N ARG A 69 -2.00 0.45 5.72
CA ARG A 69 -2.84 -0.11 6.77
C ARG A 69 -4.05 -0.88 6.21
N GLN A 70 -4.74 -0.33 5.21
CA GLN A 70 -5.87 -1.02 4.58
C GLN A 70 -5.45 -2.31 3.88
N ILE A 71 -4.28 -2.32 3.22
CA ILE A 71 -3.72 -3.52 2.61
C ILE A 71 -3.48 -4.59 3.68
N ILE A 72 -2.85 -4.22 4.81
CA ILE A 72 -2.61 -5.11 5.94
C ILE A 72 -3.94 -5.66 6.50
N ASP A 73 -4.94 -4.81 6.69
CA ASP A 73 -6.26 -5.23 7.17
C ASP A 73 -6.92 -6.24 6.23
N HIS A 74 -6.76 -6.06 4.92
CA HIS A 74 -7.30 -6.99 3.93
C HIS A 74 -6.54 -8.31 3.90
N TYR A 75 -5.22 -8.30 4.06
CA TYR A 75 -4.46 -9.54 4.27
C TYR A 75 -4.89 -10.27 5.54
N ALA A 76 -5.09 -9.54 6.64
CA ALA A 76 -5.57 -10.11 7.90
C ALA A 76 -6.96 -10.74 7.75
N LYS A 77 -7.87 -10.10 6.99
CA LYS A 77 -9.17 -10.68 6.62
C LYS A 77 -9.05 -11.98 5.82
N ILE A 78 -8.12 -12.06 4.86
CA ILE A 78 -7.89 -13.29 4.09
C ILE A 78 -7.36 -14.41 4.98
N GLN A 79 -6.42 -14.10 5.90
CA GLN A 79 -5.79 -15.08 6.78
C GLN A 79 -6.73 -15.58 7.89
N ASN A 80 -7.54 -14.68 8.48
CA ASN A 80 -8.50 -15.02 9.52
C ASN A 80 -9.84 -14.29 9.33
N PRO A 81 -10.68 -14.73 8.37
CA PRO A 81 -11.95 -14.07 8.08
C PRO A 81 -12.88 -13.97 9.30
N GLN A 82 -12.89 -15.01 10.14
CA GLN A 82 -13.73 -15.11 11.33
C GLN A 82 -13.36 -14.08 12.42
N GLY A 83 -12.08 -13.70 12.50
CA GLY A 83 -11.62 -12.67 13.42
C GLY A 83 -12.05 -11.25 13.03
N HIS A 84 -12.43 -11.04 11.76
CA HIS A 84 -12.77 -9.73 11.22
C HIS A 84 -14.25 -9.56 10.85
N ILE A 85 -14.94 -10.65 10.54
CA ILE A 85 -16.38 -10.66 10.25
C ILE A 85 -17.07 -11.57 11.25
N LYS A 86 -17.94 -10.96 12.08
CA LYS A 86 -18.81 -11.71 12.97
C LYS A 86 -19.70 -12.65 12.16
N ASP A 87 -19.81 -13.89 12.62
CA ASP A 87 -20.63 -14.94 11.98
C ASP A 87 -20.20 -15.26 10.54
N PHE A 88 -18.92 -15.07 10.19
CA PHE A 88 -18.39 -15.40 8.86
C PHE A 88 -18.73 -16.82 8.43
N VAL A 89 -18.64 -17.80 9.35
CA VAL A 89 -18.97 -19.21 9.10
C VAL A 89 -20.43 -19.47 8.76
N HIS A 90 -21.33 -18.56 9.15
CA HIS A 90 -22.76 -18.66 8.88
C HIS A 90 -23.16 -17.94 7.59
N LEU A 91 -22.20 -17.28 6.90
CA LEU A 91 -22.45 -16.73 5.57
C LEU A 91 -22.64 -17.87 4.56
N ASP A 92 -23.37 -17.59 3.49
CA ASP A 92 -23.44 -18.50 2.34
C ASP A 92 -22.02 -18.88 1.87
N PRO A 93 -21.71 -20.17 1.64
CA PRO A 93 -20.37 -20.60 1.25
C PRO A 93 -19.82 -19.85 0.03
N ARG A 94 -20.65 -19.56 -0.98
CA ARG A 94 -20.23 -18.80 -2.16
C ARG A 94 -19.80 -17.39 -1.80
N ARG A 95 -20.42 -16.80 -0.78
CA ARG A 95 -20.04 -15.48 -0.26
C ARG A 95 -18.73 -15.55 0.50
N GLN A 96 -18.50 -16.61 1.28
CA GLN A 96 -17.21 -16.81 1.97
C GLN A 96 -16.07 -16.91 0.94
N ASP A 97 -16.23 -17.78 -0.06
CA ASP A 97 -15.27 -17.98 -1.14
C ASP A 97 -15.04 -16.68 -1.92
N TYR A 98 -16.12 -15.99 -2.32
CA TYR A 98 -15.99 -14.72 -3.04
C TYR A 98 -15.21 -13.66 -2.23
N LEU A 99 -15.40 -13.58 -0.91
CA LEU A 99 -14.68 -12.62 -0.08
C LEU A 99 -13.18 -12.91 -0.05
N VAL A 100 -12.81 -14.16 0.20
CA VAL A 100 -11.43 -14.61 0.38
C VAL A 100 -10.67 -14.68 -0.95
N GLU A 101 -11.28 -15.25 -1.98
CA GLU A 101 -10.61 -15.57 -3.24
C GLU A 101 -10.65 -14.43 -4.24
N SER A 102 -11.65 -13.55 -4.17
CA SER A 102 -11.89 -12.54 -5.20
C SER A 102 -11.91 -11.12 -4.67
N LYS A 103 -12.82 -10.81 -3.73
CA LYS A 103 -13.11 -9.43 -3.32
C LYS A 103 -11.92 -8.77 -2.62
N TRP A 104 -11.40 -9.37 -1.55
CA TRP A 104 -10.28 -8.79 -0.81
C TRP A 104 -8.98 -8.78 -1.63
N PRO A 105 -8.63 -9.84 -2.39
CA PRO A 105 -7.51 -9.78 -3.32
C PRO A 105 -7.63 -8.66 -4.37
N SER A 106 -8.83 -8.46 -4.93
CA SER A 106 -9.08 -7.38 -5.90
C SER A 106 -8.95 -5.98 -5.26
N ASP A 107 -9.40 -5.83 -4.02
CA ASP A 107 -9.21 -4.59 -3.26
C ASP A 107 -7.73 -4.31 -2.96
N ILE A 108 -6.96 -5.33 -2.57
CA ILE A 108 -5.51 -5.22 -2.38
C ILE A 108 -4.84 -4.77 -3.68
N LYS A 109 -5.19 -5.37 -4.82
CA LYS A 109 -4.67 -4.96 -6.13
C LYS A 109 -4.96 -3.48 -6.40
N ARG A 110 -6.21 -3.04 -6.19
CA ARG A 110 -6.61 -1.64 -6.38
C ARG A 110 -5.84 -0.69 -5.46
N LEU A 111 -5.66 -1.07 -4.20
CA LEU A 111 -4.92 -0.28 -3.21
C LEU A 111 -3.43 -0.17 -3.57
N ASN A 112 -2.80 -1.24 -4.07
CA ASN A 112 -1.43 -1.20 -4.58
C ASN A 112 -1.30 -0.26 -5.78
N GLU A 113 -2.24 -0.29 -6.73
CA GLU A 113 -2.26 0.66 -7.86
C GLU A 113 -2.37 2.12 -7.38
N GLN A 114 -3.17 2.39 -6.35
CA GLN A 114 -3.29 3.73 -5.75
C GLN A 114 -2.00 4.14 -5.01
N LEU A 115 -1.34 3.19 -4.33
CA LEU A 115 -0.06 3.40 -3.68
C LEU A 115 1.03 3.77 -4.69
N GLU A 116 1.10 3.05 -5.82
CA GLU A 116 2.00 3.37 -6.94
C GLU A 116 1.78 4.80 -7.45
N ILE A 117 0.53 5.24 -7.56
CA ILE A 117 0.21 6.61 -8.01
C ILE A 117 0.72 7.64 -7.00
N LEU A 118 0.48 7.43 -5.70
CA LEU A 118 0.95 8.36 -4.66
C LEU A 118 2.48 8.41 -4.61
N GLU A 119 3.15 7.26 -4.67
CA GLU A 119 4.62 7.18 -4.75
C GLU A 119 5.15 7.94 -5.98
N GLY A 120 4.48 7.83 -7.13
CA GLY A 120 4.84 8.55 -8.35
C GLY A 120 4.70 10.07 -8.23
N ILE A 121 3.63 10.55 -7.60
CA ILE A 121 3.44 12.00 -7.33
C ILE A 121 4.52 12.52 -6.38
N ILE A 122 4.83 11.78 -5.31
CA ILE A 122 5.86 12.18 -4.34
C ILE A 122 7.23 12.26 -5.03
N LEU A 123 7.59 11.26 -5.83
CA LEU A 123 8.86 11.25 -6.55
C LEU A 123 8.99 12.45 -7.48
N LEU A 124 7.95 12.73 -8.28
CA LEU A 124 7.93 13.89 -9.17
C LEU A 124 8.18 15.21 -8.42
N LYS A 125 7.52 15.41 -7.27
CA LYS A 125 7.66 16.62 -6.46
C LYS A 125 9.01 16.77 -5.76
N LEU A 126 9.75 15.67 -5.58
CA LEU A 126 11.09 15.70 -4.97
C LEU A 126 12.19 15.99 -6.00
N GLU A 127 11.88 15.83 -7.29
CA GLU A 127 12.78 16.12 -8.41
C GLU A 127 12.66 17.58 -8.91
N GLU A 128 11.65 18.33 -8.45
CA GLU A 128 11.41 19.76 -8.71
C GLU A 128 12.17 20.67 -7.74
#